data_AF-A0A956R1P3-F1
#
_entry.id   AF-A0A956R1P3-F1
#
_cell.length_a   1.000
_cell.length_b   1.000
_cell.length_c   1.000
_cell.angle_alpha   90.00
_cell.angle_beta   90.00
_cell.angle_gamma   90.00
#
_symmetry.space_group_name_H-M   'P 1'
#
loop_
_entity.id
_entity.type
_entity.pdbx_description
1 polymer ?
#
loop_
_entity_poly.entity_id
_entity_poly.type
_entity_poly.pdbx_seq_one_letter_code
_entity_poly.pdbx_strand_id
1 'polypeptide(L)'
;MLADVHGNLAALEAVIAAAEAEGVDSWLFLGDAVGYGPHSREVVARLASLPNFAGIRGNHDHMLCFGGEHEANSLARASLAHARRTMDETGRAWLMTLPVELRGPLADADQGWLAVHGAPVDPARFTAYVYSLNFRANLEHLVADPARLCFHGHTHVPAVYCLRKAAGVGEQLELDEDREL
;
A
#
# COMPACT_ATOMS: atom_id res chain seq x y z
N MET A 1 4.75 -6.60 5.80
CA MET A 1 3.84 -5.64 5.13
C MET A 1 2.90 -6.42 4.24
N LEU A 2 1.69 -5.92 4.04
CA LEU A 2 0.66 -6.52 3.18
C LEU A 2 0.12 -5.43 2.23
N ALA A 3 -0.27 -5.79 1.01
CA ALA A 3 -0.85 -4.89 0.03
C ALA A 3 -1.68 -5.70 -0.99
N ASP A 4 -2.59 -5.03 -1.70
CA ASP A 4 -3.21 -5.54 -2.94
C ASP A 4 -3.86 -6.94 -2.77
N VAL A 5 -4.48 -7.17 -1.61
CA VAL A 5 -5.10 -8.47 -1.26
C VAL A 5 -6.30 -8.75 -2.16
N HIS A 6 -7.06 -7.71 -2.54
CA HIS A 6 -8.12 -7.78 -3.52
C HIS A 6 -9.08 -8.95 -3.31
N GLY A 7 -9.68 -9.04 -2.13
CA GLY A 7 -10.69 -10.05 -1.80
C GLY A 7 -10.18 -11.50 -1.88
N ASN A 8 -8.86 -11.73 -1.93
CA ASN A 8 -8.26 -13.05 -1.94
C ASN A 8 -7.93 -13.53 -0.53
N LEU A 9 -8.97 -13.98 0.19
CA LEU A 9 -8.83 -14.47 1.57
C LEU A 9 -7.82 -15.63 1.69
N ALA A 10 -7.83 -16.57 0.74
CA ALA A 10 -6.94 -17.73 0.79
C ALA A 10 -5.46 -17.32 0.71
N ALA A 11 -5.12 -16.35 -0.15
CA ALA A 11 -3.76 -15.81 -0.23
C ALA A 11 -3.39 -15.04 1.04
N LEU A 12 -4.32 -14.22 1.57
CA LEU A 12 -4.09 -13.48 2.81
C LEU A 12 -3.77 -14.41 3.98
N GLU A 13 -4.58 -15.44 4.20
CA GLU A 13 -4.35 -16.40 5.30
C GLU A 13 -3.03 -17.16 5.13
N ALA A 14 -2.68 -17.55 3.90
CA ALA A 14 -1.42 -18.23 3.64
C ALA A 14 -0.20 -17.35 3.97
N VAL A 15 -0.24 -16.07 3.59
CA VAL A 15 0.84 -15.11 3.90
C VAL A 15 0.88 -14.81 5.39
N ILE A 16 -0.27 -14.65 6.05
CA ILE A 16 -0.29 -14.39 7.50
C ILE A 16 0.30 -15.57 8.26
N ALA A 17 -0.13 -16.80 7.96
CA ALA A 17 0.37 -18.00 8.63
C ALA A 17 1.90 -18.15 8.44
N ALA A 18 2.42 -17.87 7.24
CA ALA A 18 3.86 -17.90 7.00
C ALA A 18 4.61 -16.82 7.80
N ALA A 19 4.10 -15.59 7.84
CA ALA A 19 4.73 -14.50 8.58
C ALA A 19 4.67 -14.71 10.11
N GLU A 20 3.56 -15.23 10.64
CA GLU A 20 3.43 -15.58 12.06
C GLU A 20 4.42 -16.69 12.45
N ALA A 21 4.66 -17.67 11.57
CA ALA A 21 5.66 -18.72 11.81
C ALA A 21 7.10 -18.16 11.89
N GLU A 22 7.38 -17.03 11.23
CA GLU A 22 8.64 -16.28 11.32
C GLU A 22 8.66 -15.29 12.51
N GLY A 23 7.62 -15.27 13.34
CA GLY A 23 7.53 -14.43 14.53
C GLY A 23 7.10 -12.99 14.27
N VAL A 24 6.49 -12.69 13.12
CA VAL A 24 5.91 -11.36 12.86
C VAL A 24 4.70 -11.12 13.76
N ASP A 25 4.69 -9.99 14.46
CA ASP A 25 3.63 -9.61 15.40
C ASP A 25 2.96 -8.25 15.07
N SER A 26 3.40 -7.59 13.99
CA SER A 26 3.01 -6.23 13.62
C SER A 26 2.76 -6.11 12.12
N TRP A 27 1.72 -5.39 11.73
CA TRP A 27 1.23 -5.38 10.35
C TRP A 27 1.09 -3.96 9.83
N LEU A 28 1.76 -3.68 8.71
CA LEU A 28 1.51 -2.50 7.89
C LEU A 28 0.80 -2.92 6.60
N PHE A 29 -0.42 -2.44 6.41
CA PHE A 29 -1.24 -2.70 5.21
C PHE A 29 -1.29 -1.49 4.28
N LEU A 30 -0.96 -1.69 3.01
CA LEU A 30 -0.81 -0.61 2.02
C LEU A 30 -2.04 -0.41 1.13
N GLY A 31 -3.19 -0.97 1.49
CA GLY A 31 -4.45 -0.76 0.79
C GLY A 31 -4.80 -1.85 -0.23
N ASP A 32 -5.98 -1.68 -0.82
CA ASP A 32 -6.66 -2.58 -1.75
C ASP A 32 -7.00 -3.94 -1.13
N ALA A 33 -7.78 -3.88 -0.05
CA ALA A 33 -8.35 -5.06 0.59
C ALA A 33 -9.46 -5.68 -0.28
N VAL A 34 -10.18 -4.84 -1.03
CA VAL A 34 -11.39 -5.22 -1.77
C VAL A 34 -11.21 -5.19 -3.28
N GLY A 35 -12.20 -5.75 -4.00
CA GLY A 35 -12.20 -5.81 -5.46
C GLY A 35 -11.45 -7.03 -6.01
N TYR A 36 -11.68 -7.33 -7.29
CA TYR A 36 -11.30 -8.55 -8.01
C TYR A 36 -11.77 -9.88 -7.37
N GLY A 37 -11.28 -10.25 -6.19
CA GLY A 37 -11.63 -11.48 -5.49
C GLY A 37 -13.02 -11.44 -4.82
N PRO A 38 -13.63 -12.62 -4.57
CA PRO A 38 -15.00 -12.70 -4.09
C PRO A 38 -15.14 -12.48 -2.57
N HIS A 39 -14.06 -12.61 -1.80
CA HIS A 39 -14.11 -12.63 -0.32
C HIS A 39 -13.74 -11.27 0.30
N SER A 40 -14.20 -10.17 -0.31
CA SER A 40 -13.85 -8.81 0.16
C SER A 40 -14.26 -8.56 1.61
N ARG A 41 -15.42 -9.07 2.04
CA ARG A 41 -15.92 -8.92 3.42
C ARG A 41 -15.02 -9.65 4.40
N GLU A 42 -14.68 -10.90 4.10
CA GLU A 42 -13.87 -11.76 4.95
C GLU A 42 -12.43 -11.23 5.05
N VAL A 43 -11.87 -10.73 3.95
CA VAL A 43 -10.56 -10.06 3.95
C VAL A 43 -10.58 -8.84 4.88
N VAL A 44 -11.59 -7.98 4.78
CA VAL A 44 -11.72 -6.81 5.67
C VAL A 44 -11.82 -7.23 7.13
N ALA A 45 -12.67 -8.20 7.44
CA ALA A 45 -12.79 -8.73 8.81
C ALA A 45 -11.47 -9.32 9.31
N ARG A 46 -10.75 -10.03 8.46
CA ARG A 46 -9.45 -10.63 8.81
C ARG A 46 -8.39 -9.57 9.08
N LEU A 47 -8.24 -8.57 8.21
CA LEU A 47 -7.30 -7.47 8.40
C LEU A 47 -7.62 -6.68 9.68
N ALA A 48 -8.90 -6.39 9.94
CA ALA A 48 -9.34 -5.69 11.14
C ALA A 48 -9.07 -6.47 12.45
N SER A 49 -8.90 -7.80 12.37
CA SER A 49 -8.61 -8.66 13.52
C SER A 49 -7.12 -8.80 13.83
N LEU A 50 -6.23 -8.32 12.96
CA LEU A 50 -4.78 -8.47 13.15
C LEU A 50 -4.28 -7.64 14.34
N PRO A 51 -3.43 -8.21 15.23
CA PRO A 51 -2.83 -7.45 16.32
C PRO A 51 -1.86 -6.40 15.77
N ASN A 52 -1.65 -5.28 16.47
CA ASN A 52 -0.68 -4.24 16.07
C ASN A 52 -0.80 -3.82 14.59
N PHE A 53 -2.04 -3.71 14.11
CA PHE A 53 -2.34 -3.35 12.74
C PHE A 53 -2.30 -1.83 12.55
N ALA A 54 -1.56 -1.40 11.53
CA ALA A 54 -1.65 -0.08 10.94
C ALA A 54 -1.90 -0.24 9.44
N GLY A 55 -2.78 0.58 8.87
CA GLY A 55 -3.10 0.46 7.46
C GLY A 55 -3.62 1.73 6.84
N ILE A 56 -3.45 1.79 5.53
CA ILE A 56 -4.04 2.81 4.65
C ILE A 56 -5.05 2.15 3.71
N ARG A 57 -5.89 2.97 3.09
CA ARG A 57 -6.79 2.54 2.01
C ARG A 57 -6.15 2.75 0.65
N GLY A 58 -6.40 1.80 -0.26
CA GLY A 58 -6.06 1.93 -1.67
C GLY A 58 -7.20 2.52 -2.49
N ASN A 59 -7.05 2.56 -3.82
CA ASN A 59 -8.08 3.11 -4.69
C ASN A 59 -9.34 2.24 -4.73
N HIS A 60 -9.23 0.91 -4.64
CA HIS A 60 -10.41 0.03 -4.59
C HIS A 60 -11.21 0.20 -3.30
N ASP A 61 -10.51 0.30 -2.17
CA ASP A 61 -11.12 0.60 -0.87
C ASP A 61 -11.82 1.96 -0.89
N HIS A 62 -11.18 2.97 -1.50
CA HIS A 62 -11.73 4.31 -1.67
C HIS A 62 -13.01 4.27 -2.52
N MET A 63 -12.97 3.63 -3.69
CA MET A 63 -14.13 3.52 -4.59
C MET A 63 -15.30 2.79 -3.92
N LEU A 64 -15.03 1.75 -3.13
CA LEU A 64 -16.06 1.06 -2.36
C LEU A 64 -16.68 1.99 -1.31
N CYS A 65 -15.91 2.83 -0.63
CA CYS A 65 -16.43 3.65 0.46
C CYS A 65 -17.09 4.96 -0.01
N PHE A 66 -16.45 5.65 -0.95
CA PHE A 66 -16.73 7.05 -1.31
C PHE A 66 -17.20 7.23 -2.77
N GLY A 67 -17.16 6.16 -3.58
CA GLY A 67 -17.48 6.20 -5.01
C GLY A 67 -16.27 6.55 -5.88
N GLY A 68 -16.48 6.60 -7.20
CA GLY A 68 -15.41 6.82 -8.18
C GLY A 68 -15.15 5.62 -9.10
N GLU A 69 -15.91 4.54 -8.94
CA GLU A 69 -15.77 3.32 -9.72
C GLU A 69 -15.94 3.50 -11.23
N HIS A 70 -16.56 4.60 -11.68
CA HIS A 70 -16.74 4.89 -13.09
C HIS A 70 -15.41 5.03 -13.86
N GLU A 71 -14.33 5.42 -13.16
CA GLU A 71 -12.96 5.52 -13.70
C GLU A 71 -12.27 4.16 -13.79
N ALA A 72 -12.78 3.14 -13.09
CA ALA A 72 -12.20 1.81 -13.08
C ALA A 72 -12.58 1.01 -14.34
N ASN A 73 -11.74 0.04 -14.69
CA ASN A 73 -12.01 -0.89 -15.79
C ASN A 73 -13.27 -1.75 -15.49
N SER A 74 -13.81 -2.40 -16.53
CA SER A 74 -15.06 -3.18 -16.42
C SER A 74 -15.02 -4.28 -15.36
N LEU A 75 -13.89 -4.98 -15.21
CA LEU A 75 -13.71 -6.04 -14.23
C LEU A 75 -13.67 -5.49 -12.80
N ALA A 76 -12.88 -4.44 -12.57
CA ALA A 76 -12.80 -3.74 -11.29
C ALA A 76 -14.19 -3.24 -10.87
N ARG A 77 -14.94 -2.58 -11.78
CA ARG A 77 -16.32 -2.14 -11.51
C ARG A 77 -17.25 -3.28 -11.11
N ALA A 78 -17.23 -4.39 -11.86
CA ALA A 78 -18.08 -5.55 -11.56
C ALA A 78 -17.75 -6.15 -10.19
N SER A 79 -16.46 -6.26 -9.87
CA SER A 79 -16.00 -6.79 -8.58
C SER A 79 -16.33 -5.87 -7.40
N LEU A 80 -16.17 -4.55 -7.56
CA LEU A 80 -16.54 -3.55 -6.55
C LEU A 80 -18.05 -3.53 -6.34
N ALA A 81 -18.84 -3.70 -7.40
CA ALA A 81 -20.29 -3.83 -7.28
C ALA A 81 -20.68 -5.10 -6.50
N HIS A 82 -19.96 -6.21 -6.68
CA HIS A 82 -20.15 -7.41 -5.86
C HIS A 82 -19.77 -7.15 -4.40
N ALA A 83 -18.58 -6.63 -4.14
CA ALA A 83 -18.10 -6.29 -2.80
C ALA A 83 -19.05 -5.34 -2.07
N ARG A 84 -19.58 -4.31 -2.75
CA ARG A 84 -20.56 -3.37 -2.17
C ARG A 84 -21.86 -4.06 -1.74
N ARG A 85 -22.29 -5.12 -2.42
CA ARG A 85 -23.50 -5.88 -2.06
C ARG A 85 -23.27 -6.85 -0.90
N THR A 86 -22.05 -7.38 -0.75
CA THR A 86 -21.74 -8.40 0.27
C THR A 86 -21.12 -7.82 1.53
N MET A 87 -20.52 -6.63 1.46
CA MET A 87 -19.93 -5.93 2.59
C MET A 87 -21.00 -5.53 3.62
N ASP A 88 -20.71 -5.75 4.90
CA ASP A 88 -21.55 -5.28 6.00
C ASP A 88 -21.17 -3.86 6.42
N GLU A 89 -22.05 -3.22 7.20
CA GLU A 89 -21.86 -1.83 7.64
C GLU A 89 -20.61 -1.68 8.50
N THR A 90 -20.28 -2.68 9.32
CA THR A 90 -19.10 -2.67 10.18
C THR A 90 -17.81 -2.69 9.35
N GLY A 91 -17.70 -3.59 8.37
CA GLY A 91 -16.54 -3.66 7.50
C GLY A 91 -16.37 -2.40 6.64
N ARG A 92 -17.48 -1.86 6.11
CA ARG A 92 -17.45 -0.59 5.38
C ARG A 92 -17.04 0.57 6.28
N ALA A 93 -17.59 0.66 7.49
CA ALA A 93 -17.22 1.68 8.47
C ALA A 93 -15.74 1.61 8.82
N TRP A 94 -15.20 0.40 9.02
CA TRP A 94 -13.77 0.20 9.26
C TRP A 94 -12.90 0.68 8.09
N LEU A 95 -13.23 0.31 6.84
CA LEU A 95 -12.50 0.80 5.67
C LEU A 95 -12.49 2.34 5.57
N MET A 96 -13.58 3.00 5.96
CA MET A 96 -13.66 4.46 5.98
C MET A 96 -12.72 5.11 7.01
N THR A 97 -12.32 4.39 8.07
CA THR A 97 -11.35 4.88 9.06
C THR A 97 -9.91 4.85 8.55
N LEU A 98 -9.60 4.04 7.53
CA LEU A 98 -8.24 3.95 7.00
C LEU A 98 -7.89 5.26 6.27
N PRO A 99 -6.78 5.93 6.65
CA PRO A 99 -6.31 7.12 5.95
C PRO A 99 -5.70 6.76 4.59
N VAL A 100 -5.43 7.79 3.78
CA VAL A 100 -4.77 7.62 2.46
C VAL A 100 -3.24 7.58 2.56
N GLU A 101 -2.68 8.05 3.67
CA GLU A 101 -1.26 7.94 4.00
C GLU A 101 -1.08 7.67 5.50
N LEU A 102 0.03 7.03 5.85
CA LEU A 102 0.51 6.92 7.22
C LEU A 102 1.97 7.34 7.28
N ARG A 103 2.37 7.87 8.44
CA ARG A 103 3.74 8.26 8.72
C ARG A 103 4.13 7.72 10.09
N GLY A 104 5.39 7.36 10.24
CA GLY A 104 5.93 6.97 11.54
C GLY A 104 7.43 7.24 11.65
N PRO A 105 7.97 7.21 12.87
CA PRO A 105 9.38 7.47 13.10
C PRO A 105 10.24 6.28 12.66
N LEU A 106 11.48 6.58 12.27
CA LEU A 106 12.59 5.62 12.28
C LEU A 106 13.38 5.77 13.59
N ALA A 107 14.35 4.89 13.80
CA ALA A 107 15.17 4.91 15.01
C ALA A 107 15.95 6.22 15.19
N ASP A 108 16.31 6.88 14.08
CA ASP A 108 16.89 8.23 14.08
C ASP A 108 15.79 9.28 14.25
N ALA A 109 15.94 10.16 15.24
CA ALA A 109 14.88 11.07 15.73
C ALA A 109 14.33 12.04 14.67
N ASP A 110 15.12 12.35 13.62
CA ASP A 110 14.75 13.27 12.55
C ASP A 110 14.33 12.57 11.24
N GLN A 111 14.23 11.24 11.26
CA GLN A 111 13.91 10.45 10.08
C GLN A 111 12.62 9.66 10.29
N GLY A 112 11.82 9.56 9.24
CA GLY A 112 10.57 8.82 9.26
C GLY A 112 10.42 7.85 8.10
N TRP A 113 9.31 7.14 8.12
CA TRP A 113 8.77 6.43 6.98
C TRP A 113 7.42 7.02 6.57
N LEU A 114 7.10 6.89 5.29
CA LEU A 114 5.83 7.21 4.66
C LEU A 114 5.24 5.90 4.11
N ALA A 115 3.94 5.70 4.27
CA ALA A 115 3.19 4.65 3.60
C ALA A 115 2.08 5.29 2.78
N VAL A 116 2.06 4.98 1.49
CA VAL A 116 1.04 5.40 0.51
C VAL A 116 0.67 4.19 -0.35
N HIS A 117 -0.53 4.14 -0.91
CA HIS A 117 -0.89 2.99 -1.73
C HIS A 117 -0.24 3.07 -3.12
N GLY A 118 -0.36 4.24 -3.75
CA GLY A 118 0.16 4.53 -5.09
C GLY A 118 1.57 5.10 -5.05
N ALA A 119 1.69 6.42 -5.17
CA ALA A 119 3.00 7.08 -5.27
C ALA A 119 3.11 8.28 -4.31
N PRO A 120 4.29 8.59 -3.76
CA PRO A 120 4.48 9.75 -2.89
C PRO A 120 4.29 11.09 -3.61
N VAL A 121 4.45 11.16 -4.93
CA VAL A 121 4.15 12.38 -5.72
C VAL A 121 2.66 12.57 -5.99
N ASP A 122 1.85 11.53 -5.82
CA ASP A 122 0.42 11.55 -6.11
C ASP A 122 -0.32 12.35 -5.03
N PRO A 123 -1.05 13.43 -5.35
CA PRO A 123 -1.88 14.14 -4.39
C PRO A 123 -2.98 13.26 -3.78
N ALA A 124 -3.51 12.28 -4.54
CA ALA A 124 -4.51 11.34 -4.05
C ALA A 124 -3.89 10.20 -3.21
N ARG A 125 -2.57 9.99 -3.31
CA ARG A 125 -1.78 8.93 -2.63
C ARG A 125 -2.08 7.49 -3.04
N PHE A 126 -3.02 7.23 -3.94
CA PHE A 126 -3.48 5.87 -4.28
C PHE A 126 -3.73 5.61 -5.77
N THR A 127 -3.45 6.56 -6.66
CA THR A 127 -3.79 6.45 -8.10
C THR A 127 -2.58 6.30 -9.01
N ALA A 128 -1.44 6.86 -8.63
CA ALA A 128 -0.24 6.79 -9.47
C ALA A 128 0.59 5.54 -9.17
N TYR A 129 1.18 4.97 -10.21
CA TYR A 129 2.08 3.83 -10.10
C TYR A 129 3.54 4.28 -9.99
N VAL A 130 4.35 3.50 -9.27
CA VAL A 130 5.81 3.66 -9.22
C VAL A 130 6.48 2.49 -9.92
N TYR A 131 7.09 2.72 -11.08
CA TYR A 131 7.80 1.73 -11.90
C TYR A 131 9.22 2.22 -12.22
N SER A 132 10.00 1.38 -12.89
CA SER A 132 11.37 1.71 -13.34
C SER A 132 11.46 2.99 -14.19
N LEU A 133 10.40 3.36 -14.90
CA LEU A 133 10.43 4.57 -15.75
C LEU A 133 10.16 5.87 -14.99
N ASN A 134 9.62 5.83 -13.76
CA ASN A 134 9.19 7.04 -13.03
C ASN A 134 9.59 7.05 -11.54
N PHE A 135 10.29 6.04 -11.04
CA PHE A 135 10.73 5.99 -9.64
C PHE A 135 11.62 7.18 -9.28
N ARG A 136 12.43 7.69 -10.22
CA ARG A 136 13.33 8.82 -9.95
C ARG A 136 12.60 10.06 -9.47
N ALA A 137 11.50 10.43 -10.14
CA ALA A 137 10.69 11.58 -9.72
C ALA A 137 10.09 11.38 -8.31
N ASN A 138 9.74 10.14 -7.97
CA ASN A 138 9.25 9.77 -6.64
C ASN A 138 10.34 9.86 -5.57
N LEU A 139 11.54 9.38 -5.87
CA LEU A 139 12.68 9.49 -4.96
C LEU A 139 13.10 10.95 -4.75
N GLU A 140 13.15 11.76 -5.82
CA GLU A 140 13.46 13.19 -5.74
C GLU A 140 12.43 13.95 -4.90
N HIS A 141 11.14 13.57 -4.99
CA HIS A 141 10.10 14.12 -4.12
C HIS A 141 10.35 13.78 -2.63
N LEU A 142 10.80 12.55 -2.35
CA LEU A 142 11.13 12.12 -0.98
C LEU A 142 12.42 12.76 -0.43
N VAL A 143 13.34 13.26 -1.28
CA VAL A 143 14.56 13.93 -0.79
C VAL A 143 14.22 15.15 0.09
N ALA A 144 13.16 15.87 -0.24
CA ALA A 144 12.66 17.02 0.51
C ALA A 144 11.73 16.65 1.67
N ASP A 145 11.33 15.39 1.80
CA ASP A 145 10.47 14.88 2.86
C ASP A 145 11.32 14.31 4.02
N PRO A 146 10.94 14.53 5.29
CA PRO A 146 11.58 13.84 6.43
C PRO A 146 11.50 12.30 6.35
N ALA A 147 10.60 11.76 5.53
CA ALA A 147 10.50 10.34 5.25
C ALA A 147 11.68 9.85 4.41
N ARG A 148 12.60 9.09 5.04
CA ARG A 148 13.74 8.44 4.38
C ARG A 148 13.37 7.11 3.74
N LEU A 149 12.24 6.54 4.13
CA LEU A 149 11.68 5.32 3.57
C LEU A 149 10.24 5.56 3.13
N CYS A 150 9.86 5.02 1.97
CA CYS A 150 8.49 5.04 1.49
C CYS A 150 8.06 3.62 1.13
N PHE A 151 6.97 3.17 1.72
CA PHE A 151 6.31 1.92 1.39
C PHE A 151 5.14 2.19 0.46
N HIS A 152 5.07 1.45 -0.64
CA HIS A 152 3.97 1.56 -1.60
C HIS A 152 3.51 0.21 -2.15
N GLY A 153 2.28 0.17 -2.64
CA GLY A 153 1.67 -0.97 -3.33
C GLY A 153 1.29 -0.59 -4.76
N HIS A 154 0.06 -0.96 -5.16
CA HIS A 154 -0.61 -0.57 -6.41
C HIS A 154 -0.03 -1.16 -7.70
N THR A 155 1.29 -1.35 -7.76
CA THR A 155 1.97 -1.95 -8.92
C THR A 155 1.75 -3.45 -9.02
N HIS A 156 1.45 -4.11 -7.89
CA HIS A 156 1.40 -5.56 -7.71
C HIS A 156 2.74 -6.25 -8.03
N VAL A 157 3.83 -5.49 -8.07
CA VAL A 157 5.18 -5.97 -8.39
C VAL A 157 6.13 -5.55 -7.27
N PRO A 158 6.81 -6.49 -6.59
CA PRO A 158 7.79 -6.15 -5.58
C PRO A 158 8.99 -5.46 -6.22
N ALA A 159 9.39 -4.30 -5.68
CA ALA A 159 10.55 -3.56 -6.13
C ALA A 159 11.12 -2.72 -4.98
N VAL A 160 12.42 -2.41 -5.06
CA VAL A 160 13.09 -1.46 -4.18
C VAL A 160 13.91 -0.50 -5.03
N TYR A 161 13.67 0.80 -4.85
CA TYR A 161 14.41 1.86 -5.51
C TYR A 161 15.10 2.72 -4.46
N CYS A 162 16.36 3.11 -4.71
CA CYS A 162 17.11 3.95 -3.78
C CYS A 162 17.95 5.01 -4.51
N LEU A 163 18.14 6.16 -3.86
CA LEU A 163 19.18 7.10 -4.21
C LEU A 163 20.38 6.84 -3.31
N ARG A 164 21.55 6.55 -3.89
CA ARG A 164 22.79 6.46 -3.12
C ARG A 164 23.56 7.77 -3.22
N LYS A 165 24.13 8.20 -2.10
CA LYS A 165 25.11 9.30 -2.13
C LYS A 165 26.41 8.74 -2.73
N ALA A 166 26.88 9.33 -3.84
CA ALA A 166 28.14 8.91 -4.46
C ALA A 166 29.31 9.17 -3.49
N ALA A 167 30.28 8.24 -3.45
CA ALA A 167 31.51 8.43 -2.71
C ALA A 167 32.51 9.25 -3.54
N GLY A 168 32.53 10.58 -3.38
CA GLY A 168 33.46 11.47 -4.08
C GLY A 168 33.22 12.96 -3.79
N VAL A 169 34.24 13.80 -4.00
CA VAL A 169 34.16 15.26 -3.79
C VAL A 169 33.22 15.86 -4.84
N GLY A 170 32.02 16.24 -4.39
CA GLY A 170 30.93 16.76 -5.22
C GLY A 170 29.70 15.87 -5.01
N GLU A 171 28.67 16.40 -4.36
CA GLU A 171 27.45 15.65 -4.06
C GLU A 171 26.73 15.27 -5.35
N GLN A 172 26.91 14.02 -5.80
CA GLN A 172 26.08 13.41 -6.85
C GLN A 172 25.33 12.22 -6.26
N LEU A 173 24.07 12.07 -6.65
CA LEU A 173 23.23 10.93 -6.32
C LEU A 173 23.37 9.91 -7.45
N GLU A 174 23.83 8.70 -7.15
CA GLU A 174 23.92 7.57 -8.09
C GLU A 174 22.69 6.66 -7.94
N LEU A 175 22.18 6.18 -9.08
CA LEU A 175 21.05 5.27 -9.19
C LEU A 175 21.57 3.83 -9.17
N ASP A 176 20.95 2.97 -8.35
CA ASP A 176 21.13 1.52 -8.43
C ASP A 176 19.75 0.92 -8.73
N GLU A 177 19.54 0.55 -9.99
CA GLU A 177 18.48 -0.36 -10.38
C GLU A 177 19.03 -1.79 -10.17
N ASP A 178 18.19 -2.70 -9.70
CA ASP A 178 18.46 -4.15 -9.57
C ASP A 178 18.92 -4.66 -8.20
N ARG A 179 17.93 -4.80 -7.31
CA ARG A 179 17.71 -6.10 -6.65
C ARG A 179 16.26 -6.52 -6.82
N GLU A 180 15.99 -7.33 -7.83
CA GLU A 180 14.89 -8.29 -7.73
C GLU A 180 15.22 -9.20 -6.52
N LEU A 181 14.34 -9.24 -5.52
CA LEU A 181 14.48 -10.10 -4.34
C LEU A 181 14.18 -11.55 -4.67
#